data_AF-A0A453JTM1-F1
#
_entry.id   AF-A0A453JTM1-F1
#
_cell.length_a   1.000
_cell.length_b   1.000
_cell.length_c   1.000
_cell.angle_alpha   90.00
_cell.angle_beta   90.00
_cell.angle_gamma   90.00
#
_symmetry.space_group_name_H-M   'P 1'
#
loop_
_entity.id
_entity.type
_entity.pdbx_description
1 polymer ?
#
loop_
_entity_poly.entity_id
_entity_poly.type
_entity_poly.pdbx_seq_one_letter_code
_entity_poly.pdbx_strand_id
1 'polypeptide(L)'
;GKELRESPNSSSSCDVKHEETEEEESDDDTYADFDYCYSRAAKQLPDDEKSEIIGLASIQPGNPAFMTVLLRAHLQHKNNFLVIPSEFVDEHLHMRSHEVVLLRPNREERWHVRYYQGSSSRGFRGQPWAKFVRENELREGDVCVFELIKGARNEKKLARTTMAIHVARRRKSNGRFALVD
;
A
#
# COMPACT_ATOMS: atom_id res chain seq x y z
N GLY A 1 50.28 -52.47 23.19
CA GLY A 1 49.70 -52.53 24.55
C GLY A 1 48.22 -52.76 24.41
N LYS A 2 47.73 -53.85 25.03
CA LYS A 2 46.35 -54.21 25.46
C LYS A 2 45.18 -53.49 24.76
N GLU A 3 44.40 -54.16 23.92
CA GLU A 3 43.25 -55.06 24.21
C GLU A 3 42.05 -54.28 24.80
N LEU A 4 40.84 -54.29 24.20
CA LEU A 4 39.78 -55.33 24.24
C LEU A 4 38.75 -54.97 23.11
N ARG A 5 38.25 -55.79 22.17
CA ARG A 5 37.40 -57.03 22.23
C ARG A 5 36.26 -56.89 23.27
N GLU A 6 34.96 -56.98 22.98
CA GLU A 6 34.21 -58.00 22.23
C GLU A 6 32.80 -57.52 21.80
N SER A 7 32.26 -58.22 20.79
CA SER A 7 30.86 -58.30 20.30
C SER A 7 29.96 -59.09 21.32
N PRO A 8 28.73 -59.62 21.07
CA PRO A 8 27.94 -59.77 19.83
C PRO A 8 26.37 -59.67 19.94
N ASN A 9 25.71 -59.75 18.76
CA ASN A 9 24.38 -60.30 18.43
C ASN A 9 23.13 -60.01 19.30
N SER A 10 22.04 -59.58 18.63
CA SER A 10 20.79 -60.38 18.58
C SER A 10 19.77 -59.81 17.57
N SER A 11 19.10 -60.75 16.90
CA SER A 11 17.98 -60.59 15.94
C SER A 11 16.73 -60.02 16.59
N SER A 12 15.98 -59.16 15.89
CA SER A 12 14.53 -59.01 16.08
C SER A 12 13.88 -58.25 14.93
N SER A 13 12.99 -58.93 14.21
CA SER A 13 12.02 -58.38 13.27
C SER A 13 10.79 -57.90 14.03
N CYS A 14 10.30 -56.70 13.74
CA CYS A 14 8.88 -56.36 13.87
C CYS A 14 8.54 -55.13 13.02
N ASP A 15 7.67 -55.33 12.03
CA ASP A 15 6.80 -54.30 11.47
C ASP A 15 5.88 -53.74 12.58
N VAL A 16 5.55 -52.43 12.50
CA VAL A 16 4.18 -51.88 12.52
C VAL A 16 4.19 -50.34 12.62
N LYS A 17 3.51 -49.73 11.63
CA LYS A 17 2.78 -48.45 11.55
C LYS A 17 3.41 -47.11 11.99
N HIS A 18 3.45 -46.21 10.99
CA HIS A 18 2.95 -44.83 10.98
C HIS A 18 2.62 -44.21 12.35
N GLU A 19 3.43 -43.22 12.72
CA GLU A 19 2.98 -42.07 13.49
C GLU A 19 3.30 -40.81 12.69
N GLU A 20 2.27 -39.98 12.52
CA GLU A 20 2.32 -38.66 11.93
C GLU A 20 3.21 -37.77 12.82
N THR A 21 4.34 -37.33 12.29
CA THR A 21 5.03 -36.17 12.85
C THR A 21 4.29 -34.93 12.39
N GLU A 22 3.64 -34.26 13.33
CA GLU A 22 3.19 -32.88 13.21
C GLU A 22 4.40 -32.04 12.77
N GLU A 23 4.43 -31.70 11.49
CA GLU A 23 5.30 -30.65 10.99
C GLU A 23 4.73 -29.36 11.57
N GLU A 24 5.39 -28.81 12.59
CA GLU A 24 5.21 -27.42 12.95
C GLU A 24 5.68 -26.58 11.76
N GLU A 25 4.76 -26.35 10.82
CA GLU A 25 4.82 -25.27 9.84
C GLU A 25 4.89 -23.99 10.67
N SER A 26 6.12 -23.54 10.87
CA SER A 26 6.42 -22.18 11.28
C SER A 26 5.78 -21.26 10.25
N ASP A 27 4.55 -20.83 10.51
CA ASP A 27 3.91 -19.68 9.89
C ASP A 27 4.71 -18.41 10.28
N ASP A 28 5.96 -18.35 9.83
CA ASP A 28 6.75 -17.14 9.69
C ASP A 28 6.32 -16.47 8.37
N ASP A 29 5.05 -16.13 8.28
CA ASP A 29 4.59 -15.07 7.41
C ASP A 29 5.09 -13.74 8.02
N THR A 30 6.40 -13.50 7.96
CA THR A 30 6.93 -12.15 8.06
C THR A 30 6.45 -11.42 6.80
N TYR A 31 5.23 -10.90 6.89
CA TYR A 31 4.48 -10.16 5.89
C TYR A 31 5.30 -8.95 5.47
N ALA A 32 6.08 -9.13 4.41
CA ALA A 32 7.05 -8.17 3.94
C ALA A 32 6.33 -6.89 3.45
N ASP A 33 6.31 -5.87 4.30
CA ASP A 33 5.85 -4.48 4.09
C ASP A 33 6.74 -3.73 3.08
N PHE A 34 7.11 -4.35 1.96
CA PHE A 34 8.08 -3.77 1.01
C PHE A 34 7.48 -3.21 -0.29
N ASP A 35 6.19 -3.38 -0.57
CA ASP A 35 5.62 -2.94 -1.87
C ASP A 35 4.87 -1.58 -1.82
N TYR A 36 4.74 -0.97 -0.63
CA TYR A 36 4.02 0.30 -0.49
C TYR A 36 4.94 1.47 -0.14
N CYS A 37 4.77 2.57 -0.86
CA CYS A 37 5.46 3.82 -0.56
C CYS A 37 4.69 4.63 0.49
N TYR A 38 5.40 5.25 1.43
CA TYR A 38 4.76 6.04 2.50
C TYR A 38 5.22 7.50 2.46
N SER A 39 4.27 8.45 2.57
CA SER A 39 4.62 9.85 2.80
C SER A 39 5.26 10.02 4.18
N ARG A 40 5.97 11.13 4.40
CA ARG A 40 6.62 11.41 5.70
C ARG A 40 5.65 11.30 6.89
N ALA A 41 4.40 11.72 6.71
CA ALA A 41 3.39 11.62 7.76
C ALA A 41 2.89 10.18 7.92
N ALA A 42 2.71 9.42 6.83
CA ALA A 42 2.27 8.02 6.90
C ALA A 42 3.34 7.08 7.48
N LYS A 43 4.64 7.40 7.29
CA LYS A 43 5.75 6.68 7.94
C LYS A 43 5.66 6.69 9.47
N GLN A 44 4.92 7.64 10.06
CA GLN A 44 4.73 7.76 11.51
C GLN A 44 3.52 6.98 12.04
N LEU A 45 2.71 6.38 11.16
CA LEU A 45 1.65 5.48 11.60
C LEU A 45 2.26 4.17 12.13
N PRO A 46 1.71 3.59 13.19
CA PRO A 46 1.99 2.22 13.59
C PRO A 46 1.79 1.22 12.45
N ASP A 47 2.59 0.15 12.42
CA ASP A 47 2.55 -0.82 11.32
C ASP A 47 1.26 -1.65 11.29
N ASP A 48 0.65 -1.89 12.45
CA ASP A 48 -0.67 -2.51 12.57
C ASP A 48 -1.77 -1.62 11.97
N GLU A 49 -1.70 -0.31 12.17
CA GLU A 49 -2.63 0.64 11.53
C GLU A 49 -2.43 0.72 10.01
N LYS A 50 -1.17 0.73 9.54
CA LYS A 50 -0.90 0.66 8.09
C LYS A 50 -1.49 -0.61 7.50
N SER A 51 -1.28 -1.74 8.15
CA SER A 51 -1.78 -3.06 7.74
C SER A 51 -3.31 -3.09 7.73
N GLU A 52 -3.98 -2.54 8.75
CA GLU A 52 -5.44 -2.40 8.77
C GLU A 52 -5.93 -1.60 7.55
N ILE A 53 -5.30 -0.46 7.26
CA ILE A 53 -5.72 0.42 6.16
C ILE A 53 -5.48 -0.21 4.79
N ILE A 54 -4.34 -0.88 4.59
CA ILE A 54 -4.05 -1.62 3.34
C ILE A 54 -5.05 -2.76 3.14
N GLY A 55 -5.34 -3.52 4.20
CA GLY A 55 -6.34 -4.59 4.16
C GLY A 55 -7.74 -4.08 3.82
N LEU A 56 -8.11 -2.91 4.34
CA LEU A 56 -9.38 -2.25 3.98
C LEU A 56 -9.40 -1.84 2.50
N ALA A 57 -8.33 -1.20 2.00
CA ALA A 57 -8.25 -0.66 0.65
C ALA A 57 -8.40 -1.71 -0.47
N SER A 58 -8.18 -3.00 -0.20
CA SER A 58 -8.39 -4.09 -1.18
C SER A 58 -7.70 -3.83 -2.53
N ILE A 59 -6.44 -3.39 -2.45
CA ILE A 59 -5.57 -3.05 -3.59
C ILE A 59 -5.42 -4.28 -4.50
N GLN A 60 -5.49 -4.09 -5.81
CA GLN A 60 -5.35 -5.21 -6.73
C GLN A 60 -3.90 -5.73 -6.75
N PRO A 61 -3.69 -7.06 -6.73
CA PRO A 61 -2.36 -7.64 -6.78
C PRO A 61 -1.51 -7.10 -7.94
N GLY A 62 -0.30 -6.62 -7.62
CA GLY A 62 0.65 -6.08 -8.59
C GLY A 62 0.42 -4.62 -9.01
N ASN A 63 -0.62 -3.95 -8.51
CA ASN A 63 -0.73 -2.50 -8.63
C ASN A 63 0.11 -1.81 -7.55
N PRO A 64 1.05 -0.92 -7.92
CA PRO A 64 1.81 -0.18 -6.92
C PRO A 64 0.93 0.86 -6.26
N ALA A 65 1.13 1.09 -4.97
CA ALA A 65 0.40 2.12 -4.24
C ALA A 65 1.28 2.92 -3.29
N PHE A 66 0.80 4.10 -2.93
CA PHE A 66 1.38 4.88 -1.84
C PHE A 66 0.34 5.34 -0.83
N MET A 67 0.74 5.43 0.44
CA MET A 67 -0.09 5.90 1.55
C MET A 67 0.34 7.28 2.02
N THR A 68 -0.62 8.13 2.34
CA THR A 68 -0.38 9.47 2.90
C THR A 68 -1.44 9.86 3.92
N VAL A 69 -1.04 10.62 4.95
CA VAL A 69 -1.96 11.28 5.89
C VAL A 69 -2.22 12.70 5.41
N LEU A 70 -3.49 13.10 5.30
CA LEU A 70 -3.86 14.45 4.91
C LEU A 70 -3.62 15.44 6.05
N LEU A 71 -2.71 16.39 5.82
CA LEU A 71 -2.42 17.50 6.71
C LEU A 71 -3.19 18.73 6.29
N ARG A 72 -3.40 19.68 7.20
CA ARG A 72 -4.09 20.95 6.91
C ARG A 72 -3.59 21.66 5.66
N ALA A 73 -2.27 21.64 5.40
CA ALA A 73 -1.66 22.26 4.22
C ALA A 73 -2.13 21.64 2.89
N HIS A 74 -2.50 20.35 2.88
CA HIS A 74 -2.98 19.65 1.69
C HIS A 74 -4.43 20.04 1.33
N LEU A 75 -5.20 20.55 2.30
CA LEU A 75 -6.65 20.73 2.18
C LEU A 75 -7.05 22.18 1.87
N GLN A 76 -6.10 23.11 1.87
CA GLN A 76 -6.39 24.53 1.68
C GLN A 76 -6.96 24.81 0.28
N HIS A 77 -7.88 25.77 0.18
CA HIS A 77 -8.43 26.16 -1.14
C HIS A 77 -7.35 26.80 -2.04
N LYS A 78 -6.41 27.55 -1.46
CA LYS A 78 -5.26 28.15 -2.15
C LYS A 78 -3.97 27.61 -1.56
N ASN A 79 -2.89 27.60 -2.34
CA ASN A 79 -1.55 27.18 -1.90
C ASN A 79 -1.47 25.75 -1.33
N ASN A 80 -2.44 24.88 -1.64
CA ASN A 80 -2.35 23.46 -1.31
C ASN A 80 -1.26 22.77 -2.15
N PHE A 81 -0.65 21.75 -1.54
CA PHE A 81 0.27 20.84 -2.22
C PHE A 81 0.31 19.51 -1.48
N LEU A 82 -0.18 18.44 -2.08
CA LEU A 82 -0.01 17.07 -1.58
C LEU A 82 1.24 16.47 -2.22
N VAL A 83 2.29 16.29 -1.44
CA VAL A 83 3.54 15.67 -1.90
C VAL A 83 3.34 14.16 -2.11
N ILE A 84 3.78 13.66 -3.26
CA ILE A 84 3.85 12.22 -3.53
C ILE A 84 5.26 11.73 -3.14
N PRO A 85 5.40 10.56 -2.49
CA PRO A 85 6.71 9.98 -2.17
C PRO A 85 7.61 9.91 -3.41
N SER A 86 8.88 10.30 -3.24
CA SER A 86 9.87 10.32 -4.32
C SER A 86 10.08 8.96 -4.93
N GLU A 87 10.14 7.94 -4.09
CA GLU A 87 10.34 6.53 -4.41
C GLU A 87 9.25 6.07 -5.40
N PHE A 88 7.98 6.34 -5.07
CA PHE A 88 6.84 6.04 -5.93
C PHE A 88 6.89 6.77 -7.28
N VAL A 89 7.31 8.04 -7.27
CA VAL A 89 7.41 8.83 -8.51
C VAL A 89 8.47 8.27 -9.43
N ASP A 90 9.66 8.00 -8.90
CA ASP A 90 10.82 7.59 -9.68
C ASP A 90 10.57 6.22 -10.36
N GLU A 91 9.85 5.33 -9.69
CA GLU A 91 9.53 3.99 -10.21
C GLU A 91 8.30 3.94 -11.11
N HIS A 92 7.30 4.80 -10.90
CA HIS A 92 5.98 4.61 -11.53
C HIS A 92 5.43 5.81 -12.30
N LEU A 93 5.97 7.03 -12.10
CA LEU A 93 5.45 8.26 -12.72
C LEU A 93 6.51 8.94 -13.60
N HIS A 94 6.79 8.34 -14.76
CA HIS A 94 7.86 8.81 -15.66
C HIS A 94 7.56 10.12 -16.41
N MET A 95 6.30 10.56 -16.43
CA MET A 95 5.89 11.80 -17.09
C MET A 95 5.94 13.00 -16.15
N ARG A 96 6.79 14.00 -16.44
CA ARG A 96 7.02 15.15 -15.55
C ARG A 96 5.76 15.89 -15.09
N SER A 97 4.86 16.25 -15.97
CA SER A 97 3.64 16.94 -15.55
C SER A 97 2.52 16.61 -16.51
N HIS A 98 1.49 15.98 -15.97
CA HIS A 98 0.38 15.43 -16.75
C HIS A 98 -0.89 15.41 -15.90
N GLU A 99 -2.01 15.21 -16.58
CA GLU A 99 -3.29 14.98 -15.91
C GLU A 99 -3.35 13.55 -15.38
N VAL A 100 -3.80 13.39 -14.15
CA VAL A 100 -4.08 12.11 -13.50
C VAL A 100 -5.58 12.05 -13.23
N VAL A 101 -6.20 10.91 -13.54
CA VAL A 101 -7.58 10.63 -13.11
C VAL A 101 -7.54 9.98 -11.75
N LEU A 102 -8.25 10.56 -10.79
CA LEU A 102 -8.59 9.91 -9.54
C LEU A 102 -9.97 9.27 -9.65
N LEU A 103 -10.04 8.01 -9.28
CA LEU A 103 -11.26 7.22 -9.14
C LEU A 103 -11.48 6.91 -7.66
N ARG A 104 -12.74 6.86 -7.24
CA ARG A 104 -13.13 6.40 -5.92
C ARG A 104 -13.84 5.05 -6.08
N PRO A 105 -13.51 4.03 -5.27
CA PRO A 105 -14.28 2.80 -5.25
C PRO A 105 -15.77 3.13 -5.05
N ASN A 106 -16.65 2.40 -5.75
CA ASN A 106 -18.11 2.56 -5.63
C ASN A 106 -18.68 3.94 -6.03
N ARG A 107 -17.89 4.79 -6.71
CA ARG A 107 -18.36 6.06 -7.29
C ARG A 107 -18.13 6.10 -8.79
N GLU A 108 -19.09 6.69 -9.50
CA GLU A 108 -19.00 6.86 -10.97
C GLU A 108 -18.17 8.10 -11.35
N GLU A 109 -18.11 9.08 -10.44
CA GLU A 109 -17.41 10.33 -10.66
C GLU A 109 -15.90 10.12 -10.84
N ARG A 110 -15.33 10.98 -11.68
CA ARG A 110 -13.90 10.99 -11.98
C ARG A 110 -13.36 12.39 -11.75
N TRP A 111 -12.26 12.48 -11.01
CA TRP A 111 -11.62 13.75 -10.74
C TRP A 111 -10.32 13.86 -11.51
N HIS A 112 -10.22 14.93 -12.29
CA HIS A 112 -9.03 15.24 -13.06
C HIS A 112 -8.15 16.13 -12.21
N VAL A 113 -7.01 15.60 -11.76
CA VAL A 113 -6.01 16.36 -11.00
C VAL A 113 -4.75 16.54 -11.85
N ARG A 114 -3.99 17.59 -11.57
CA ARG A 114 -2.71 17.80 -12.26
C ARG A 114 -1.58 17.35 -11.37
N TYR A 115 -0.83 16.35 -11.84
CA TYR A 115 0.47 16.02 -11.27
C TYR A 115 1.50 17.05 -11.73
N TYR A 116 2.23 17.61 -10.77
CA TYR A 116 3.30 18.58 -10.98
C TYR A 116 4.63 17.97 -10.54
N GLN A 117 5.68 18.14 -11.34
CA GLN A 117 7.07 17.79 -11.00
C GLN A 117 7.97 19.00 -11.21
N GLY A 118 8.27 19.69 -10.11
CA GLY A 118 9.29 20.71 -10.05
C GLY A 118 10.68 20.12 -9.85
N SER A 119 11.66 21.00 -9.63
CA SER A 119 13.04 20.60 -9.27
C SER A 119 13.13 19.96 -7.88
N SER A 120 12.33 20.44 -6.92
CA SER A 120 12.41 20.02 -5.51
C SER A 120 11.13 19.40 -4.94
N SER A 121 10.01 19.47 -5.66
CA SER A 121 8.73 18.95 -5.18
C SER A 121 7.90 18.34 -6.29
N ARG A 122 7.17 17.28 -5.93
CA ARG A 122 6.36 16.48 -6.85
C ARG A 122 5.04 16.13 -6.19
N GLY A 123 3.92 16.32 -6.88
CA GLY A 123 2.62 16.09 -6.25
C GLY A 123 1.42 16.77 -6.90
N PHE A 124 0.30 16.74 -6.19
CA PHE A 124 -0.96 17.36 -6.61
C PHE A 124 -1.13 18.74 -5.98
N ARG A 125 -1.61 19.71 -6.77
CA ARG A 125 -1.84 21.08 -6.28
C ARG A 125 -2.91 21.82 -7.06
N GLY A 126 -3.34 22.95 -6.51
CA GLY A 126 -4.20 23.93 -7.15
C GLY A 126 -5.68 23.60 -7.05
N GLN A 127 -6.47 24.27 -7.89
CA GLN A 127 -7.94 24.16 -7.88
C GLN A 127 -8.46 22.74 -8.17
N PRO A 128 -7.88 21.95 -9.09
CA PRO A 128 -8.37 20.60 -9.33
C PRO A 128 -8.24 19.67 -8.12
N TRP A 129 -7.13 19.77 -7.38
CA TRP A 129 -6.95 19.04 -6.12
C TRP A 129 -7.90 19.55 -5.02
N ALA A 130 -8.05 20.87 -4.88
CA ALA A 130 -9.00 21.44 -3.91
C ALA A 130 -10.45 21.04 -4.20
N LYS A 131 -10.82 20.93 -5.48
CA LYS A 131 -12.15 20.44 -5.92
C LYS A 131 -12.35 18.99 -5.49
N PHE A 132 -11.38 18.11 -5.76
CA PHE A 132 -11.41 16.72 -5.32
C PHE A 132 -11.58 16.59 -3.80
N VAL A 133 -10.79 17.33 -3.02
CA VAL A 133 -10.87 17.37 -1.55
C VAL A 133 -12.27 17.77 -1.08
N ARG A 134 -12.83 18.84 -1.66
CA ARG A 134 -14.14 19.37 -1.28
C ARG A 134 -15.28 18.40 -1.62
N GLU A 135 -15.28 17.83 -2.82
CA GLU A 135 -16.35 16.95 -3.30
C GLU A 135 -16.33 15.57 -2.63
N ASN A 136 -15.18 15.15 -2.10
CA ASN A 136 -15.03 13.91 -1.35
C ASN A 136 -15.00 14.12 0.17
N GLU A 137 -15.28 15.35 0.64
CA GLU A 137 -15.30 15.73 2.05
C GLU A 137 -14.06 15.25 2.84
N LEU A 138 -12.89 15.38 2.22
CA LEU A 138 -11.62 14.99 2.84
C LEU A 138 -11.24 15.99 3.92
N ARG A 139 -10.69 15.48 5.02
CA ARG A 139 -10.42 16.23 6.25
C ARG A 139 -9.02 15.91 6.76
N GLU A 140 -8.54 16.75 7.67
CA GLU A 140 -7.24 16.55 8.31
C GLU A 140 -7.27 15.25 9.13
N GLY A 141 -6.20 14.46 9.00
CA GLY A 141 -6.08 13.15 9.63
C GLY A 141 -6.67 11.99 8.84
N ASP A 142 -7.38 12.24 7.72
CA ASP A 142 -7.74 11.16 6.80
C ASP A 142 -6.48 10.52 6.22
N VAL A 143 -6.50 9.19 6.09
CA VAL A 143 -5.43 8.43 5.45
C VAL A 143 -5.90 8.05 4.05
N CYS A 144 -5.11 8.40 3.05
CA CYS A 144 -5.39 8.09 1.66
C CYS A 144 -4.37 7.07 1.15
N VAL A 145 -4.85 6.03 0.49
CA VAL A 145 -4.02 5.09 -0.28
C VAL A 145 -4.32 5.32 -1.75
N PHE A 146 -3.29 5.69 -2.51
CA PHE A 146 -3.36 5.91 -3.95
C PHE A 146 -2.79 4.69 -4.67
N GLU A 147 -3.67 3.90 -5.27
CA GLU A 147 -3.33 2.74 -6.08
C GLU A 147 -3.24 3.15 -7.55
N LEU A 148 -2.08 2.94 -8.19
CA LEU A 148 -1.91 3.20 -9.61
C LEU A 148 -2.48 2.03 -10.42
N ILE A 149 -3.52 2.32 -11.21
CA ILE A 149 -4.16 1.33 -12.06
C ILE A 149 -3.32 1.15 -13.32
N LYS A 150 -2.67 -0.01 -13.44
CA LYS A 150 -1.93 -0.37 -14.65
C LYS A 150 -2.94 -0.63 -15.78
N GLY A 151 -2.94 0.25 -16.78
CA GLY A 151 -3.63 -0.01 -18.05
C GLY A 151 -2.88 -1.08 -18.84
N ALA A 152 -3.61 -1.96 -19.55
CA ALA A 152 -3.01 -2.84 -20.54
C ALA A 152 -2.18 -1.99 -21.51
N ARG A 153 -0.88 -2.27 -21.56
CA ARG A 153 0.16 -1.47 -22.21
C ARG A 153 -0.05 -1.46 -23.72
N ASN A 154 -0.91 -0.58 -24.22
CA ASN A 154 -0.99 -0.30 -25.65
C ASN A 154 0.10 0.72 -25.99
N GLU A 155 1.24 0.20 -26.46
CA GLU A 155 2.53 0.88 -26.68
C GLU A 155 2.50 2.08 -27.64
N LYS A 156 1.33 2.49 -28.16
CA LYS A 156 1.18 3.54 -29.17
C LYS A 156 0.24 4.69 -28.77
N LYS A 157 -0.31 4.70 -27.56
CA LYS A 157 -1.10 5.83 -27.04
C LYS A 157 -0.57 6.20 -25.68
N LEU A 158 -0.30 7.49 -25.44
CA LEU A 158 0.05 8.01 -24.12
C LEU A 158 -1.04 7.57 -23.14
N ALA A 159 -0.76 6.52 -22.37
CA ALA A 159 -1.72 5.97 -21.44
C ALA A 159 -2.02 7.05 -20.41
N ARG A 160 -3.30 7.38 -20.28
CA ARG A 160 -3.77 8.34 -19.29
C ARG A 160 -3.54 7.74 -17.90
N THR A 161 -2.70 8.36 -17.09
CA THR A 161 -2.46 7.93 -15.71
C THR A 161 -3.75 7.96 -14.91
N THR A 162 -4.09 6.83 -14.31
CA THR A 162 -5.32 6.65 -13.52
C THR A 162 -4.95 6.02 -12.18
N MET A 163 -5.46 6.59 -11.10
CA MET A 163 -5.29 6.06 -9.74
C MET A 163 -6.65 5.84 -9.10
N ALA A 164 -6.82 4.73 -8.40
CA ALA A 164 -7.86 4.60 -7.38
C ALA A 164 -7.35 5.25 -6.08
N ILE A 165 -8.21 5.98 -5.39
CA ILE A 165 -7.92 6.53 -4.07
C ILE A 165 -8.87 5.94 -3.04
N HIS A 166 -8.31 5.20 -2.10
CA HIS A 166 -9.02 4.63 -0.96
C HIS A 166 -8.84 5.57 0.23
N VAL A 167 -9.92 5.94 0.90
CA VAL A 167 -9.87 6.91 2.00
C VAL A 167 -10.28 6.25 3.30
N ALA A 168 -9.33 6.04 4.20
CA ALA A 168 -9.57 5.53 5.53
C ALA A 168 -9.67 6.67 6.54
N ARG A 169 -10.74 6.69 7.34
CA ARG A 169 -10.95 7.65 8.40
C ARG A 169 -10.99 6.95 9.75
N ARG A 170 -10.22 7.49 10.70
CA ARG A 170 -10.22 7.01 12.08
C ARG A 170 -11.53 7.37 12.76
N ARG A 171 -12.24 6.37 13.29
CA ARG A 171 -13.49 6.57 14.03
C ARG A 171 -13.18 7.03 15.44
N LYS A 172 -13.82 8.12 15.87
CA LYS A 172 -13.66 8.63 17.24
C LYS A 172 -14.20 7.68 18.32
N SER A 173 -15.15 6.83 17.97
CA SER A 173 -15.83 5.94 18.93
C SER A 173 -14.96 4.77 19.40
N ASN A 174 -14.10 4.24 18.54
CA ASN A 174 -13.31 3.04 18.84
C ASN A 174 -11.86 3.11 18.36
N GLY A 175 -11.42 4.23 17.77
CA GLY A 175 -10.05 4.41 17.28
C GLY A 175 -9.70 3.64 16.01
N ARG A 176 -10.59 2.80 15.47
CA ARG A 176 -10.34 1.98 14.28
C ARG A 176 -10.56 2.75 12.99
N PHE A 177 -9.89 2.32 11.92
CA PHE A 177 -10.12 2.85 10.59
C PHE A 177 -11.36 2.25 9.92
N ALA A 178 -11.99 3.05 9.07
CA ALA A 178 -13.01 2.58 8.14
C ALA A 178 -12.89 3.35 6.84
N LEU A 179 -13.19 2.67 5.72
CA LEU A 179 -13.27 3.35 4.44
C LEU A 179 -14.43 4.34 4.42
N VAL A 180 -14.15 5.49 3.83
CA VAL A 180 -15.09 6.54 3.50
C VAL A 180 -15.16 6.52 1.99
N ASP A 181 -15.87 5.55 1.43
CA ASP A 181 -16.00 5.38 -0.02
C ASP A 181 -17.16 6.17 -0.62
#